data_AF-X1E1I6-F1
#
_entry.id   AF-X1E1I6-F1
#
_cell.length_a   1.000
_cell.length_b   1.000
_cell.length_c   1.000
_cell.angle_alpha   90.00
_cell.angle_beta   90.00
_cell.angle_gamma   90.00
#
_symmetry.space_group_name_H-M   'P 1'
#
loop_
_entity.id
_entity.type
_entity.pdbx_description
1 polymer ?
#
loop_
_entity_poly.entity_id
_entity_poly.type
_entity_poly.pdbx_seq_one_letter_code
_entity_poly.pdbx_strand_id
1 'polypeptide(L)'
;EIIERFLISYSSKITAERIQLINELLDFINSKLNKNDQNDEINFLGKEKNRGSIPKETKQDPALFADIQTLWGIGENNKKLFNKLSIFQVYDLLRYFPRRYQDYSNLKPINDLMYGEEITVIGSISKQFIL
;
A
#
# COMPACT_ATOMS: atom_id res chain seq x y z
N GLU A 1 19.68 -3.20 -15.79
CA GLU A 1 19.83 -3.17 -17.27
C GLU A 1 19.05 -2.07 -17.99
N ILE A 2 17.71 -2.07 -18.07
CA ILE A 2 16.95 -1.05 -18.84
C ILE A 2 17.18 0.39 -18.32
N ILE A 3 17.12 0.58 -16.99
CA ILE A 3 17.31 1.89 -16.34
C ILE A 3 18.74 2.40 -16.52
N GLU A 4 19.74 1.51 -16.46
CA GLU A 4 21.14 1.90 -16.64
C GLU A 4 21.43 2.34 -18.08
N ARG A 5 20.89 1.62 -19.07
CA ARG A 5 20.96 2.03 -20.49
C ARG A 5 20.28 3.38 -20.73
N PHE A 6 19.16 3.63 -20.05
CA PHE A 6 18.47 4.91 -20.08
C PHE A 6 19.35 6.05 -19.54
N LEU A 7 19.92 5.89 -18.34
CA LEU A 7 20.75 6.90 -17.68
C LEU A 7 22.01 7.25 -18.49
N ILE A 8 22.63 6.25 -19.13
CA ILE A 8 23.77 6.46 -20.03
C ILE A 8 23.34 7.32 -21.25
N SER A 9 22.21 7.00 -21.88
CA SER A 9 21.71 7.75 -23.05
C SER A 9 21.18 9.15 -22.70
N TYR A 10 20.74 9.35 -21.46
CA TYR A 10 20.12 10.60 -20.99
C TYR A 10 21.12 11.75 -20.90
N SER A 11 22.39 11.46 -20.59
CA SER A 11 23.44 12.46 -20.43
C SER A 11 23.96 13.02 -21.76
N SER A 12 23.82 12.26 -22.85
CA SER A 12 24.42 12.56 -24.16
C SER A 12 23.47 13.19 -25.18
N LYS A 13 22.22 13.48 -24.79
CA LYS A 13 21.15 13.95 -25.68
C LYS A 13 20.74 15.41 -25.45
N ILE A 14 20.20 16.04 -26.49
CA ILE A 14 19.63 17.40 -26.44
C ILE A 14 18.37 17.45 -25.56
N THR A 15 18.06 18.60 -24.97
CA THR A 15 16.92 18.82 -24.06
C THR A 15 15.58 18.28 -24.56
N ALA A 16 15.27 18.45 -25.85
CA ALA A 16 14.02 17.96 -26.44
C ALA A 16 13.93 16.42 -26.45
N GLU A 17 15.03 15.74 -26.81
CA GLU A 17 15.10 14.28 -26.81
C GLU A 17 15.06 13.71 -25.39
N ARG A 18 15.62 14.42 -24.40
CA ARG A 18 15.55 14.04 -22.99
C ARG A 18 14.12 14.04 -22.47
N ILE A 19 13.30 15.01 -22.89
CA ILE A 19 11.88 15.07 -22.52
C ILE A 19 11.10 13.90 -23.10
N GLN A 20 11.32 13.58 -24.37
CA GLN A 20 10.68 12.42 -25.00
C GLN A 20 11.03 11.12 -24.28
N LEU A 21 12.32 10.91 -23.99
CA LEU A 21 12.79 9.75 -23.26
C LEU A 21 12.19 9.65 -21.85
N ILE A 22 12.12 10.75 -21.10
CA ILE A 22 11.47 10.76 -19.78
C ILE A 22 10.01 10.34 -19.89
N ASN A 23 9.27 10.86 -20.87
CA ASN A 23 7.87 10.50 -21.05
C ASN A 23 7.71 9.00 -21.40
N GLU A 24 8.54 8.48 -22.30
CA GLU A 24 8.55 7.04 -22.63
C GLU A 24 8.90 6.17 -21.41
N LEU A 25 9.82 6.61 -20.56
CA LEU A 25 10.15 5.93 -19.31
C LEU A 25 9.01 5.99 -18.30
N LEU A 26 8.35 7.13 -18.15
CA LEU A 26 7.20 7.29 -17.26
C LEU A 26 6.04 6.39 -17.70
N ASP A 27 5.76 6.34 -19.00
CA ASP A 27 4.77 5.43 -19.58
C ASP A 27 5.13 3.96 -19.33
N PHE A 28 6.42 3.61 -19.49
CA PHE A 28 6.92 2.27 -19.19
C PHE A 28 6.76 1.91 -17.70
N ILE A 29 7.15 2.79 -16.78
CA ILE A 29 6.99 2.58 -15.34
C ILE A 29 5.52 2.42 -14.98
N ASN A 30 4.65 3.32 -15.45
CA ASN A 30 3.21 3.27 -15.17
C ASN A 30 2.56 1.99 -15.73
N SER A 31 2.96 1.56 -16.93
CA SER A 31 2.49 0.29 -17.51
C SER A 31 2.92 -0.94 -16.69
N LYS A 32 4.05 -0.84 -15.98
CA LYS A 32 4.59 -1.93 -15.15
C LYS A 32 3.99 -1.95 -13.75
N LEU A 33 3.73 -0.79 -13.14
CA LEU A 33 3.05 -0.66 -11.85
C LEU A 33 1.59 -1.12 -11.93
N ASN A 34 0.88 -0.79 -13.03
CA ASN A 34 -0.51 -1.22 -13.26
C ASN A 34 -0.70 -2.74 -13.48
N LYS A 35 0.39 -3.53 -13.52
CA LYS A 35 0.33 -5.00 -13.57
C LYS A 35 0.36 -5.66 -12.18
N ASN A 36 0.77 -4.93 -11.14
CA ASN A 36 0.92 -5.49 -9.80
C ASN A 36 -0.21 -5.09 -8.82
N ASP A 37 -1.00 -4.05 -9.13
CA ASP A 37 -2.15 -3.61 -8.32
C ASP A 37 -3.38 -3.39 -9.21
N GLN A 38 -4.02 -4.47 -9.66
CA GLN A 38 -5.24 -4.34 -10.46
C GLN A 38 -6.51 -4.01 -9.67
N ASN A 39 -6.49 -3.84 -8.34
CA ASN A 39 -7.69 -3.39 -7.63
C ASN A 39 -7.27 -2.52 -6.44
N ASP A 40 -7.36 -1.18 -6.58
CA ASP A 40 -8.04 -0.30 -5.61
C ASP A 40 -7.62 1.20 -5.68
N GLU A 41 -6.52 1.59 -6.33
CA GLU A 41 -6.06 3.00 -6.23
C GLU A 41 -6.53 3.96 -7.35
N ILE A 42 -6.97 3.48 -8.53
CA ILE A 42 -7.22 4.38 -9.68
C ILE A 42 -8.59 5.11 -9.62
N ASN A 43 -9.45 4.84 -8.64
CA ASN A 43 -10.70 5.58 -8.47
C ASN A 43 -10.63 6.78 -7.51
N PHE A 44 -9.49 7.05 -6.86
CA PHE A 44 -9.43 8.03 -5.76
C PHE A 44 -9.01 9.46 -6.15
N LEU A 45 -8.48 9.69 -7.35
CA LEU A 45 -8.11 11.03 -7.83
C LEU A 45 -8.92 11.38 -9.08
N GLY A 46 -10.05 12.03 -8.84
CA GLY A 46 -11.12 12.31 -9.79
C GLY A 46 -10.68 12.80 -11.17
N LYS A 47 -11.25 12.14 -12.20
CA LYS A 47 -11.33 12.71 -13.55
C LYS A 47 -12.35 13.85 -13.56
N GLU A 48 -11.90 15.05 -13.25
CA GLU A 48 -12.63 16.28 -13.50
C GLU A 48 -12.54 16.64 -15.00
N LYS A 49 -13.61 16.34 -15.76
CA LYS A 49 -14.37 17.31 -16.58
C LYS A 49 -15.25 16.61 -17.62
N ASN A 50 -16.53 16.48 -17.29
CA ASN A 50 -17.59 16.98 -18.16
C ASN A 50 -18.71 17.54 -17.28
N ARG A 51 -18.92 18.85 -17.39
CA ARG A 51 -19.91 19.64 -16.66
C ARG A 51 -21.30 19.27 -17.18
N GLY A 52 -22.16 18.73 -16.32
CA GLY A 52 -23.53 18.39 -16.71
C GLY A 52 -24.34 17.55 -15.73
N SER A 53 -24.14 17.70 -14.42
CA SER A 53 -25.17 17.43 -13.39
C SER A 53 -24.63 17.92 -12.06
N ILE A 54 -25.47 18.62 -11.28
CA ILE A 54 -25.20 18.88 -9.87
C ILE A 54 -24.94 17.51 -9.24
N PRO A 55 -23.81 17.27 -8.52
CA PRO A 55 -23.57 15.98 -7.90
C PRO A 55 -24.78 15.68 -7.02
N LYS A 56 -25.53 14.64 -7.35
CA LYS A 56 -26.55 14.08 -6.46
C LYS A 56 -25.86 13.94 -5.11
N GLU A 57 -26.35 14.58 -4.05
CA GLU A 57 -25.81 14.39 -2.71
C GLU A 57 -25.81 12.88 -2.44
N THR A 58 -24.64 12.24 -2.58
CA THR A 58 -24.47 10.83 -2.28
C THR A 58 -24.43 10.76 -0.77
N LYS A 59 -25.62 10.64 -0.17
CA LYS A 59 -25.73 10.29 1.25
C LYS A 59 -24.89 9.04 1.47
N GLN A 60 -23.96 9.12 2.40
CA GLN A 60 -23.10 8.01 2.79
C GLN A 60 -23.97 6.83 3.24
N ASP A 61 -23.49 5.61 3.03
CA ASP A 61 -24.20 4.42 3.46
C ASP A 61 -24.43 4.45 4.99
N PRO A 62 -25.68 4.27 5.47
CA PRO A 62 -25.97 4.20 6.90
C PRO A 62 -25.11 3.17 7.67
N ALA A 63 -24.67 2.09 7.00
CA ALA A 63 -23.81 1.06 7.58
C ALA A 63 -22.47 1.62 8.09
N LEU A 64 -22.00 2.74 7.55
CA LEU A 64 -20.78 3.41 7.99
C LEU A 64 -20.87 3.86 9.45
N PHE A 65 -22.07 4.21 9.92
CA PHE A 65 -22.34 4.67 11.28
C PHE A 65 -22.89 3.57 12.19
N ALA A 66 -22.88 2.31 11.73
CA ALA A 66 -23.27 1.17 12.54
C ALA A 66 -22.23 0.88 13.64
N ASP A 67 -22.69 0.23 14.71
CA ASP A 67 -21.84 -0.23 15.81
C ASP A 67 -20.74 -1.17 15.31
N ILE A 68 -19.55 -1.06 15.89
CA ILE A 68 -18.36 -1.85 15.51
C ILE A 68 -18.59 -3.36 15.56
N GLN A 69 -19.49 -3.85 16.42
CA GLN A 69 -19.83 -5.26 16.59
C GLN A 69 -20.62 -5.84 15.39
N THR A 70 -21.13 -4.99 14.50
CA THR A 70 -21.77 -5.42 13.25
C THR A 70 -20.76 -6.12 12.32
N LEU A 71 -19.47 -5.85 12.48
CA LEU A 71 -18.42 -6.50 11.69
C LEU A 71 -18.15 -7.92 12.17
N TRP A 72 -18.01 -8.84 11.22
CA TRP A 72 -17.68 -10.24 11.49
C TRP A 72 -16.36 -10.36 12.28
N GLY A 73 -16.36 -11.16 13.34
CA GLY A 73 -15.19 -11.40 14.19
C GLY A 73 -15.00 -10.39 15.33
N ILE A 74 -15.87 -9.37 15.44
CA ILE A 74 -15.87 -8.44 16.59
C ILE A 74 -16.94 -8.87 17.59
N GLY A 75 -16.54 -9.62 18.61
CA GLY A 75 -17.40 -9.94 19.76
C GLY A 75 -17.28 -8.90 20.90
N GLU A 76 -17.99 -9.13 22.00
CA GLU A 76 -18.01 -8.26 23.19
C GLU A 76 -16.62 -7.91 23.74
N ASN A 77 -15.71 -8.87 23.77
CA ASN A 77 -14.35 -8.66 24.27
C ASN A 77 -13.56 -7.70 23.37
N ASN A 78 -13.67 -7.88 22.05
CA ASN A 78 -13.00 -7.03 21.07
C ASN A 78 -13.64 -5.63 21.07
N LYS A 79 -14.97 -5.54 21.15
CA LYS A 79 -15.68 -4.25 21.30
C LYS A 79 -15.17 -3.43 22.48
N LYS A 80 -14.98 -4.06 23.65
CA LYS A 80 -14.40 -3.38 24.82
C LYS A 80 -12.99 -2.86 24.57
N LEU A 81 -12.18 -3.58 23.79
CA LEU A 81 -10.84 -3.14 23.41
C LEU A 81 -10.89 -1.97 22.43
N PHE A 82 -11.75 -2.02 21.42
CA PHE A 82 -11.97 -0.91 20.47
C PHE A 82 -12.50 0.34 21.17
N ASN A 83 -13.43 0.20 22.13
CA ASN A 83 -13.93 1.32 22.92
C ASN A 83 -12.81 2.01 23.74
N LYS A 84 -11.82 1.25 24.24
CA LYS A 84 -10.65 1.83 24.92
C LYS A 84 -9.77 2.66 23.96
N LEU A 85 -9.80 2.33 22.68
CA LEU A 85 -9.14 3.08 21.60
C LEU A 85 -10.04 4.20 21.04
N SER A 86 -11.18 4.48 21.67
CA SER A 86 -12.20 5.45 21.21
C SER A 86 -12.80 5.12 19.83
N ILE A 87 -12.90 3.83 19.50
CA ILE A 87 -13.51 3.32 18.27
C ILE A 87 -14.85 2.68 18.62
N PHE A 88 -15.95 3.27 18.14
CA PHE A 88 -17.31 2.81 18.45
C PHE A 88 -18.08 2.36 17.21
N GLN A 89 -17.83 3.00 16.07
CA GLN A 89 -18.51 2.75 14.80
C GLN A 89 -17.55 2.25 13.72
N VAL A 90 -18.12 1.70 12.64
CA VAL A 90 -17.35 1.29 11.46
C VAL A 90 -16.53 2.46 10.88
N TYR A 91 -17.11 3.67 10.87
CA TYR A 91 -16.44 4.90 10.47
C TYR A 91 -15.13 5.15 11.25
N ASP A 92 -15.19 5.02 12.57
CA ASP A 92 -14.04 5.27 13.45
C ASP A 92 -12.91 4.28 13.15
N LEU A 93 -13.25 3.01 12.90
CA LEU A 93 -12.29 1.98 12.56
C LEU A 93 -11.61 2.28 11.21
N LEU A 94 -12.37 2.67 10.19
CA LEU A 94 -11.82 3.00 8.87
C LEU A 94 -10.90 4.22 8.91
N ARG A 95 -11.12 5.14 9.84
CA ARG A 95 -10.29 6.33 10.04
C ARG A 95 -9.16 6.11 11.05
N TYR A 96 -9.06 4.93 11.66
CA TYR A 96 -8.01 4.59 12.61
C TYR A 96 -6.79 4.00 11.89
N PHE A 97 -5.92 4.89 11.38
CA PHE A 97 -4.73 4.46 10.62
C PHE A 97 -3.65 3.85 11.53
N PRO A 98 -2.89 2.87 11.02
CA PRO A 98 -1.71 2.36 11.69
C PRO A 98 -0.72 3.47 12.04
N ARG A 99 -0.12 3.40 13.24
CA ARG A 99 0.92 4.35 13.66
C ARG A 99 2.20 4.23 12.84
N ARG A 100 2.57 3.00 12.47
CA ARG A 100 3.68 2.68 11.58
C ARG A 100 3.32 1.46 10.75
N TYR A 101 3.74 1.44 9.50
CA TYR A 101 3.75 0.24 8.67
C TYR A 101 5.10 -0.46 8.85
N GLN A 102 5.09 -1.74 9.19
CA GLN A 102 6.32 -2.53 9.20
C GLN A 102 6.53 -3.12 7.81
N ASP A 103 7.65 -2.78 7.18
CA ASP A 103 8.01 -3.32 5.86
C ASP A 103 8.80 -4.63 6.03
N TYR A 104 8.20 -5.74 5.62
CA TYR A 104 8.81 -7.07 5.68
C TYR A 104 9.50 -7.48 4.36
N SER A 105 9.59 -6.58 3.37
CA SER A 105 10.15 -6.88 2.04
C SER A 105 11.64 -7.16 2.06
N ASN A 106 12.36 -6.67 3.08
CA ASN A 106 13.79 -6.87 3.24
C ASN A 106 14.08 -8.23 3.88
N LEU A 107 14.35 -9.21 3.02
CA LEU A 107 14.71 -10.58 3.40
C LEU A 107 16.22 -10.72 3.45
N LYS A 108 16.77 -11.19 4.57
CA LYS A 108 18.19 -11.62 4.66
C LYS A 108 18.29 -13.05 5.20
N PRO A 109 19.28 -13.84 4.73
CA PRO A 109 19.60 -15.13 5.32
C PRO A 109 20.24 -14.96 6.72
N ILE A 110 20.17 -16.02 7.55
CA ILE A 110 20.62 -15.99 8.96
C ILE A 110 22.11 -15.66 9.12
N ASN A 111 22.94 -16.02 8.13
CA ASN A 111 24.39 -15.79 8.17
C ASN A 111 24.78 -14.31 7.95
N ASP A 112 23.89 -13.49 7.38
CA ASP A 112 24.18 -12.10 7.00
C ASP A 112 23.53 -11.08 7.96
N LEU A 113 23.08 -11.53 9.13
CA LEU A 113 22.43 -10.68 10.14
C LEU A 113 23.45 -9.82 10.88
N MET A 114 23.16 -8.53 11.04
CA MET A 114 23.92 -7.64 11.93
C MET A 114 23.16 -7.32 13.20
N TYR A 115 23.90 -7.15 14.31
CA TYR A 115 23.30 -6.81 15.59
C TYR A 115 22.63 -5.43 15.55
N GLY A 116 21.40 -5.35 16.07
CA GLY A 116 20.61 -4.12 16.11
C GLY A 116 19.72 -3.91 14.87
N GLU A 117 19.74 -4.80 13.89
CA GLU A 117 18.83 -4.75 12.74
C GLU A 117 17.48 -5.43 13.06
N GLU A 118 16.37 -4.78 12.70
CA GLU A 118 15.03 -5.39 12.65
C GLU A 118 14.77 -5.83 11.21
N ILE A 119 14.90 -7.13 10.92
CA ILE A 119 14.78 -7.69 9.56
C ILE A 119 14.01 -9.01 9.53
N THR A 120 13.54 -9.38 8.33
CA THR A 120 12.80 -10.62 8.10
C THR A 120 13.75 -11.72 7.60
N VAL A 121 13.62 -12.92 8.16
CA VAL A 121 14.49 -14.06 7.87
C VAL A 121 13.70 -15.21 7.30
N ILE A 122 14.26 -15.88 6.29
CA ILE A 122 13.73 -17.13 5.74
C ILE A 122 14.73 -18.25 6.04
N GLY A 123 14.23 -19.38 6.53
CA GLY A 123 15.05 -20.55 6.81
C GLY A 123 14.23 -21.82 6.99
N SER A 124 14.91 -22.96 6.91
CA SER A 124 14.32 -24.28 7.16
C SER A 124 14.59 -24.69 8.60
N ILE A 125 13.56 -25.15 9.30
CA ILE A 125 13.67 -25.63 10.68
C ILE A 125 13.92 -27.15 10.65
N SER A 126 15.03 -27.62 11.20
CA SER A 126 15.29 -29.04 11.42
C SER A 126 15.26 -29.36 12.91
N LYS A 127 14.63 -30.48 13.26
CA LYS A 127 14.59 -30.96 14.65
C LYS A 127 15.88 -31.70 14.96
N GLN A 128 16.69 -31.18 15.87
CA GLN A 128 17.85 -31.89 16.39
C GLN A 128 17.39 -32.83 17.51
N PHE A 129 17.55 -34.15 17.31
CA PHE A 129 17.50 -35.10 18.40
C PHE A 129 18.92 -35.22 18.97
N ILE A 130 19.11 -34.81 20.21
CA ILE A 130 20.37 -35.03 20.94
C ILE A 130 20.27 -36.44 21.53
N LEU A 131 21.21 -37.33 21.16
CA LEU A 131 21.39 -38.68 21.71
C LEU A 131 22.31 -38.65 22.93
#